data_AF-A0A0A9Z879-F1
#
_entry.id   AF-A0A0A9Z879-F1
#
_cell.length_a   1.000
_cell.length_b   1.000
_cell.length_c   1.000
_cell.angle_alpha   90.00
_cell.angle_beta   90.00
_cell.angle_gamma   90.00
#
_symmetry.space_group_name_H-M   'P 1'
#
loop_
_entity.id
_entity.type
_entity.pdbx_description
1 polymer ?
#
loop_
_entity_poly.entity_id
_entity_poly.type
_entity_poly.pdbx_seq_one_letter_code
_entity_poly.pdbx_strand_id
1 'polypeptide(L)'
;FNSRDLSIDPSSVALSNLKNDGEEVDVVQLEKELGDSNYNLEEGYKNLTLDFPGREFVTVAVGEPLQSPGRYLLYMAFNGTMNSRRTLGLYCTGTRHRNRTSRFFVASAFEPNLASTAF
;
A
#
# COMPACT_ATOMS: atom_id res chain seq x y z
N PHE A 1 -5.97 15.93 -10.08
CA PHE A 1 -4.78 15.08 -10.30
C PHE A 1 -5.06 13.78 -9.59
N ASN A 2 -5.52 12.73 -10.27
CA ASN A 2 -6.06 11.57 -9.56
C ASN A 2 -5.85 10.31 -10.42
N SER A 3 -5.12 9.31 -9.92
CA SER A 3 -5.65 7.95 -10.07
C SER A 3 -6.99 8.00 -9.35
N ARG A 4 -8.07 7.72 -10.07
CA ARG A 4 -9.41 8.12 -9.64
C ARG A 4 -9.95 7.23 -8.51
N ASP A 5 -9.27 6.13 -8.24
CA ASP A 5 -9.87 4.96 -7.62
C ASP A 5 -8.93 4.23 -6.64
N LEU A 6 -7.91 4.88 -6.04
CA LEU A 6 -7.21 4.22 -4.93
C LEU A 6 -8.15 4.19 -3.72
N SER A 7 -8.68 3.01 -3.41
CA SER A 7 -9.50 2.78 -2.22
C SER A 7 -8.85 1.76 -1.30
N ILE A 8 -8.83 2.07 -0.02
CA ILE A 8 -8.39 1.17 1.03
C ILE A 8 -9.59 0.32 1.44
N ASP A 9 -9.38 -0.97 1.62
CA ASP A 9 -10.38 -1.84 2.24
C ASP A 9 -10.31 -1.65 3.77
N PRO A 10 -11.32 -1.03 4.42
CA PRO A 10 -11.28 -0.77 5.84
C PRO A 10 -11.15 -2.03 6.70
N SER A 11 -11.69 -3.15 6.20
CA SER A 11 -11.67 -4.43 6.92
C SER A 11 -10.29 -5.08 6.93
N SER A 12 -9.40 -4.65 6.02
CA SER A 12 -8.02 -5.14 5.93
C SER A 12 -7.07 -4.41 6.88
N VAL A 13 -7.46 -3.26 7.43
CA VAL A 13 -6.51 -2.45 8.19
C VAL A 13 -6.24 -3.08 9.54
N ALA A 14 -4.98 -3.45 9.76
CA ALA A 14 -4.52 -4.12 10.96
C ALA A 14 -3.18 -3.54 11.42
N LEU A 15 -3.00 -3.42 12.74
CA LEU A 15 -1.77 -2.94 13.35
C LEU A 15 -1.33 -3.95 14.40
N SER A 16 -0.11 -4.45 14.27
CA SER A 16 0.48 -5.38 15.25
C SER A 16 1.73 -4.79 15.88
N ASN A 17 2.00 -5.15 17.14
CA ASN A 17 3.22 -4.81 17.84
C ASN A 17 4.26 -5.93 17.59
N LEU A 18 5.40 -5.55 17.04
CA LEU A 18 6.56 -6.42 16.87
C LEU A 18 7.34 -6.38 18.20
N LYS A 19 7.04 -7.30 19.12
CA LYS A 19 7.84 -7.46 20.34
C LYS A 19 9.30 -7.75 19.96
N ASN A 20 10.22 -6.96 20.49
CA ASN A 20 11.66 -7.13 20.27
C ASN A 20 12.18 -8.36 21.01
N ASP A 21 12.22 -9.53 20.36
CA ASP A 21 13.07 -10.65 20.79
C ASP A 21 14.50 -10.53 20.24
N GLY A 22 14.99 -9.30 20.07
CA GLY A 22 16.40 -9.03 19.73
C GLY A 22 16.81 -9.40 18.31
N GLU A 23 15.95 -9.97 17.48
CA GLU A 23 16.27 -10.24 16.08
C GLU A 23 16.04 -9.01 15.21
N GLU A 24 17.09 -8.66 14.45
CA GLU A 24 17.06 -7.72 13.35
C GLU A 24 16.03 -8.24 12.34
N VAL A 25 14.95 -7.47 12.11
CA VAL A 25 14.02 -7.81 11.02
C VAL A 25 14.76 -7.49 9.73
N ASP A 26 15.45 -8.50 9.19
CA ASP A 26 15.96 -8.45 7.84
C ASP A 26 14.79 -8.06 6.94
N VAL A 27 14.96 -6.95 6.21
CA VAL A 27 14.03 -6.57 5.15
C VAL A 27 14.21 -7.62 4.06
N VAL A 28 13.55 -8.76 4.22
CA VAL A 28 13.46 -9.79 3.19
C VAL A 28 12.84 -9.11 1.99
N GLN A 29 13.66 -8.90 0.96
CA GLN A 29 13.17 -8.57 -0.37
C GLN A 29 12.13 -9.62 -0.72
N LEU A 30 10.86 -9.23 -0.75
CA LEU A 30 9.75 -10.08 -1.16
C LEU A 30 9.86 -10.30 -2.68
N GLU A 31 10.85 -11.08 -3.10
CA GLU A 31 10.78 -11.80 -4.36
C GLU A 31 9.79 -12.95 -4.17
N LYS A 32 8.52 -12.62 -4.40
CA LYS A 32 7.56 -13.50 -5.07
C LYS A 32 7.52 -14.97 -4.59
N GLU A 33 6.83 -15.22 -3.47
CA GLU A 33 5.89 -16.34 -3.35
C GLU A 33 4.74 -15.88 -2.45
N LEU A 34 3.49 -15.95 -2.94
CA LEU A 34 2.31 -15.99 -2.07
C LEU A 34 2.35 -17.35 -1.35
N GLY A 35 3.20 -17.45 -0.34
CA GLY A 35 3.28 -18.57 0.58
C GLY A 35 3.18 -18.03 1.99
N ASP A 36 2.26 -18.60 2.77
CA ASP A 36 1.91 -18.22 4.14
C ASP A 36 3.14 -17.84 4.99
N SER A 37 3.40 -16.55 5.09
CA SER A 37 4.29 -16.01 6.10
C SER A 37 3.48 -15.97 7.40
N ASN A 38 3.53 -17.07 8.16
CA ASN A 38 3.04 -17.13 9.53
C ASN A 38 3.92 -16.24 10.41
N TYR A 39 3.75 -14.92 10.30
CA TYR A 39 4.14 -14.01 11.36
C TYR A 39 3.25 -14.36 12.55
N ASN A 40 3.85 -14.74 13.68
CA ASN A 40 3.15 -14.85 14.97
C ASN A 40 2.66 -13.45 15.38
N LEU A 41 1.57 -13.00 14.77
CA LEU A 41 0.85 -11.77 15.08
C LEU A 41 0.07 -12.04 16.36
N GLU A 42 0.63 -11.71 17.53
CA GLU A 42 -0.21 -11.58 18.73
C GLU A 42 -1.30 -10.52 18.49
N GLU A 43 -2.45 -10.70 19.15
CA GLU A 43 -3.67 -9.90 18.97
C GLU A 43 -3.35 -8.43 18.69
N GLY A 44 -3.51 -8.03 17.42
CA GLY A 44 -3.28 -6.66 16.98
C GLY A 44 -4.18 -5.67 17.72
N TYR A 45 -3.87 -4.38 17.59
CA TYR A 45 -4.72 -3.32 18.14
C TYR A 45 -6.15 -3.51 17.61
N LYS A 46 -7.08 -3.80 18.53
CA LYS A 46 -8.52 -3.92 18.23
C LYS A 46 -9.12 -2.50 18.18
N ASN A 47 -10.09 -2.29 17.29
CA ASN A 47 -10.81 -1.02 17.09
C ASN A 47 -9.98 0.08 16.40
N LEU A 48 -9.40 -0.24 15.23
CA LEU A 48 -8.87 0.78 14.34
C LEU A 48 -10.01 1.51 13.64
N THR A 49 -9.94 2.83 13.61
CA THR A 49 -10.87 3.67 12.83
C THR A 49 -10.11 4.37 11.72
N LEU A 50 -10.66 4.32 10.51
CA LEU A 50 -10.11 5.00 9.35
C LEU A 50 -10.89 6.28 9.08
N ASP A 51 -10.17 7.37 8.93
CA ASP A 51 -10.73 8.66 8.53
C ASP A 51 -9.97 9.23 7.32
N PHE A 52 -10.69 9.98 6.49
CA PHE A 52 -10.22 10.58 5.25
C PHE A 52 -10.40 12.11 5.33
N PRO A 53 -9.57 12.81 6.11
CA PRO A 53 -9.70 14.26 6.35
C PRO A 53 -9.44 15.11 5.09
N GLY A 54 -9.00 14.49 4.00
CA GLY A 54 -8.77 15.12 2.70
C GLY A 54 -8.59 14.09 1.59
N ARG A 55 -8.25 14.56 0.38
CA ARG A 55 -8.05 13.67 -0.79
C ARG A 55 -6.70 12.95 -0.83
N GLU A 56 -5.77 13.33 0.04
CA GLU A 56 -4.37 12.87 -0.01
C GLU A 56 -3.89 12.26 1.32
N PHE A 57 -4.74 12.25 2.36
CA PHE A 57 -4.37 11.77 3.69
C PHE A 57 -5.37 10.74 4.18
N VAL A 58 -4.83 9.73 4.87
CA VAL A 58 -5.58 8.69 5.58
C VAL A 58 -5.11 8.71 7.03
N THR A 59 -6.07 8.73 7.95
CA THR A 59 -5.80 8.67 9.38
C THR A 59 -6.23 7.32 9.91
N VAL A 60 -5.30 6.59 10.52
CA VAL A 60 -5.56 5.33 11.24
C VAL A 60 -5.56 5.66 12.73
N ALA A 61 -6.74 5.80 13.32
CA ALA A 61 -6.88 6.03 14.76
C ALA A 61 -6.80 4.69 15.51
N VAL A 62 -5.91 4.65 16.51
CA VAL A 62 -5.68 3.51 17.39
C VAL A 62 -6.49 3.66 18.68
N GLY A 63 -7.07 2.56 19.18
CA GLY A 63 -7.91 2.59 20.39
C GLY A 63 -7.14 2.87 21.69
N GLU A 64 -5.83 2.66 21.69
CA GLU A 64 -4.94 2.90 22.83
C GLU A 64 -3.65 3.60 22.36
N PRO A 65 -3.00 4.41 23.21
CA PRO A 65 -1.73 5.04 22.88
C PRO A 65 -0.64 4.00 22.55
N LEU A 66 0.11 4.24 21.47
CA LEU A 66 1.26 3.40 21.12
C LEU A 66 2.36 3.53 22.20
N GLN A 67 2.87 2.40 22.67
CA GLN A 67 3.96 2.36 23.63
C GLN A 67 5.31 2.73 22.98
N SER A 68 6.17 3.41 23.75
CA SER A 68 7.52 3.79 23.35
C SER A 68 8.56 3.23 24.33
N PRO A 69 9.67 2.61 23.86
CA PRO A 69 9.97 2.31 22.46
C PRO A 69 9.10 1.14 21.96
N GLY A 70 8.63 1.21 20.71
CA GLY A 70 7.83 0.14 20.11
C GLY A 70 8.10 0.03 18.61
N ARG A 71 8.02 -1.19 18.07
CA ARG A 71 8.03 -1.46 16.63
C ARG A 71 6.65 -1.96 16.25
N TYR A 72 6.08 -1.42 15.20
CA TYR A 72 4.72 -1.74 14.80
C TYR A 72 4.67 -2.04 13.30
N LEU A 73 3.83 -3.01 12.92
CA LEU A 73 3.56 -3.34 11.53
C LEU A 73 2.12 -2.94 11.21
N LEU A 74 1.96 -2.02 10.27
CA LEU A 74 0.68 -1.61 9.71
C LEU A 74 0.45 -2.36 8.40
N TYR A 75 -0.63 -3.15 8.36
CA TYR A 75 -1.11 -3.80 7.16
C TYR A 75 -2.34 -3.05 6.64
N MET A 76 -2.36 -2.78 5.34
CA MET A 76 -3.49 -2.17 4.63
C MET A 76 -3.57 -2.78 3.23
N ALA A 77 -4.72 -3.37 2.89
CA ALA A 77 -5.03 -3.72 1.53
C ALA A 77 -5.69 -2.53 0.82
N PHE A 78 -5.25 -2.28 -0.41
CA PHE A 78 -5.80 -1.25 -1.27
C PHE A 78 -6.01 -1.79 -2.68
N ASN A 79 -6.93 -1.18 -3.41
CA ASN A 79 -7.16 -1.43 -4.82
C ASN A 79 -7.24 -0.10 -5.57
N GLY A 80 -6.99 -0.13 -6.89
CA GLY A 80 -7.29 1.03 -7.72
C GLY A 80 -6.98 0.87 -9.19
N THR A 81 -7.36 1.90 -9.95
CA THR A 81 -7.26 1.91 -11.41
C THR A 81 -6.02 2.67 -11.87
N MET A 82 -5.24 2.05 -12.75
CA MET A 82 -4.11 2.71 -13.41
C MET A 82 -4.57 3.88 -14.27
N ASN A 83 -3.74 4.92 -14.34
CA ASN A 83 -4.01 6.07 -15.20
C ASN A 83 -3.81 5.69 -16.68
N SER A 84 -4.86 5.75 -17.49
CA SER A 84 -4.78 5.48 -18.94
C SER A 84 -4.63 6.74 -19.80
N ARG A 85 -4.70 7.93 -19.19
CA ARG A 85 -4.75 9.22 -19.90
C ARG A 85 -3.49 10.04 -19.75
N ARG A 86 -2.76 9.87 -18.65
CA ARG A 86 -1.53 10.62 -18.32
C ARG A 86 -0.46 9.66 -17.87
N THR A 87 0.78 9.99 -18.20
CA THR A 87 1.99 9.27 -17.79
C THR A 87 2.44 9.73 -16.40
N LEU A 88 1.58 9.57 -15.40
CA LEU A 88 1.74 10.06 -14.03
C LEU A 88 1.15 9.05 -13.03
N GLY A 89 1.77 8.91 -11.86
CA GLY A 89 1.39 7.90 -10.88
C GLY A 89 1.71 6.50 -11.40
N LEU A 90 0.88 5.51 -11.05
CA LEU A 90 0.85 4.23 -11.76
C LEU A 90 -0.04 4.35 -12.99
N TYR A 91 0.52 4.13 -14.18
CA TYR A 91 -0.17 4.36 -15.45
C TYR A 91 0.02 3.23 -16.45
N CYS A 92 -0.94 3.12 -17.37
CA CYS A 92 -0.93 2.18 -18.48
C CYS A 92 -0.95 2.96 -19.80
N THR A 93 -0.06 2.59 -20.72
CA THR A 93 0.02 3.24 -22.03
C THR A 93 0.20 2.20 -23.14
N GLY A 94 -0.30 2.54 -24.33
CA GLY A 94 -0.33 1.65 -25.48
C GLY A 94 0.58 2.12 -26.60
N THR A 95 1.27 1.19 -27.25
CA THR A 95 1.98 1.43 -28.51
C THR A 95 1.35 0.59 -29.61
N ARG A 96 1.31 1.14 -30.82
CA ARG A 96 0.88 0.40 -32.01
C ARG A 96 2.10 -0.07 -32.76
N HIS A 97 2.26 -1.37 -32.87
CA HIS A 97 3.35 -1.96 -33.62
C HIS A 97 3.07 -1.89 -35.14
N ARG A 98 4.11 -2.00 -35.97
CA ARG A 98 4.00 -1.87 -37.44
C ARG A 98 3.02 -2.86 -38.08
N ASN A 99 2.84 -4.02 -37.46
CA ASN A 99 1.85 -5.04 -37.82
C ASN A 99 0.43 -4.76 -37.28
N ARG A 100 0.15 -3.52 -36.87
CA ARG A 100 -1.13 -3.03 -36.34
C ARG A 100 -1.59 -3.64 -35.02
N THR A 101 -0.76 -4.46 -34.35
CA THR A 101 -1.10 -4.95 -33.01
C THR A 101 -0.88 -3.86 -31.96
N SER A 102 -1.79 -3.79 -31.00
CA SER A 102 -1.66 -2.91 -29.84
C SER A 102 -0.94 -3.67 -28.72
N ARG A 103 0.08 -3.07 -28.14
CA ARG A 103 0.74 -3.56 -26.92
C ARG A 103 0.59 -2.52 -25.83
N PHE A 104 0.16 -2.96 -24.66
CA PHE A 104 0.05 -2.13 -23.47
C PHE A 104 1.20 -2.45 -22.52
N PHE A 105 1.74 -1.44 -21.87
CA PHE A 105 2.69 -1.60 -20.79
C PHE A 105 2.29 -0.73 -19.60
N VAL A 106 2.71 -1.18 -18.43
CA VAL A 106 2.51 -0.49 -17.16
C VAL A 106 3.83 0.16 -16.76
N ALA A 107 3.75 1.40 -16.30
CA ALA A 107 4.90 2.16 -15.82
C ALA A 107 4.49 3.07 -14.65
N SER A 108 5.49 3.57 -13.92
CA SER A 108 5.31 4.51 -12.82
C SER A 108 6.04 5.82 -13.09
N ALA A 109 5.45 6.93 -12.64
CA ALA A 109 6.07 8.25 -12.64
C ALA A 109 5.58 8.99 -11.38
N PHE A 110 6.38 8.92 -10.31
CA PHE A 110 5.95 9.35 -8.97
C PHE A 110 6.42 10.75 -8.58
N GLU A 111 7.40 11.33 -9.26
CA GLU A 111 7.85 12.67 -8.92
C GLU A 111 6.81 13.74 -9.34
N PRO A 112 6.57 14.77 -8.51
CA PRO A 112 7.17 15.01 -7.21
C PRO A 112 6.45 14.31 -6.03
N ASN A 113 5.16 13.97 -6.15
CA ASN A 113 4.31 13.58 -5.02
C ASN A 113 3.20 12.58 -5.37
N LEU A 114 3.43 11.72 -6.38
CA LEU A 114 2.40 10.82 -6.93
C LEU A 114 2.57 9.36 -6.49
N ALA A 115 3.51 9.04 -5.60
CA ALA A 115 3.64 7.70 -5.03
C ALA A 115 2.35 7.26 -4.32
N SER A 116 1.71 8.18 -3.58
CA SER A 116 0.42 7.98 -2.88
C SER A 116 -0.76 7.61 -3.79
N THR A 117 -0.58 7.70 -5.11
CA THR A 117 -1.60 7.27 -6.08
C THR A 117 -1.53 5.78 -6.41
N ALA A 118 -0.53 5.08 -5.90
CA ALA A 118 -0.24 3.69 -6.17
C ALA A 118 -0.18 2.80 -4.91
N PHE A 119 0.07 3.38 -3.73
CA PHE A 119 0.06 2.74 -2.42
C PHE A 119 -0.08 3.78 -1.30
#